data_AF-A0A7C5V8G9-F1
#
_entry.id   AF-A0A7C5V8G9-F1
#
_cell.length_a   1.000
_cell.length_b   1.000
_cell.length_c   1.000
_cell.angle_alpha   90.00
_cell.angle_beta   90.00
_cell.angle_gamma   90.00
#
_symmetry.space_group_name_H-M   'P 1'
#
loop_
_entity.id
_entity.type
_entity.pdbx_description
1 polymer ?
#
loop_
_entity_poly.entity_id
_entity_poly.type
_entity_poly.pdbx_seq_one_letter_code
_entity_poly.pdbx_strand_id
1 'polypeptide(L)' 'APCQPEKQYNTRRAQICDYYHWHIEIIPRVTELAGFEYGTGFYVNSVFPEKAAAQLRDHISKLIGGSPLR' A
#
# COMPACT_ATOMS: atom_id res chain seq x y z
N ALA A 1 -13.71 18.47 10.21
CA ALA A 1 -13.24 18.94 11.53
C ALA A 1 -12.27 17.90 12.07
N PRO A 2 -11.06 18.26 12.56
CA PRO A 2 -10.11 17.26 13.03
C PRO A 2 -10.59 16.69 14.38
N CYS A 3 -10.53 15.37 14.54
CA CYS A 3 -10.73 14.70 15.82
C CYS A 3 -9.70 15.26 16.81
N GLN A 4 -10.16 15.93 17.87
CA GLN A 4 -9.27 16.56 18.85
C GLN A 4 -8.85 15.52 19.91
N PRO A 5 -7.54 15.31 20.16
CA PRO A 5 -7.06 14.23 21.01
C PRO A 5 -7.00 14.58 22.51
N GLU A 6 -7.68 15.65 22.96
CA GLU A 6 -7.45 16.20 24.29
C GLU A 6 -8.74 16.27 25.08
N LYS A 7 -9.11 15.12 25.65
CA LYS A 7 -9.82 14.91 26.93
C LYS A 7 -10.62 13.61 26.87
N GLN A 8 -10.00 12.49 27.22
CA GLN A 8 -10.49 11.67 28.35
C GLN A 8 -9.47 10.60 28.72
N TYR A 9 -8.75 10.89 29.80
CA TYR A 9 -8.09 9.90 30.64
C TYR A 9 -9.11 8.82 31.01
N ASN A 10 -8.74 7.55 30.76
CA ASN A 10 -9.42 6.32 31.19
C ASN A 10 -10.61 5.80 30.35
N THR A 11 -10.32 5.08 29.26
CA THR A 11 -11.14 3.91 28.84
C THR A 11 -10.33 2.97 27.93
N ARG A 12 -10.48 1.65 28.10
CA ARG A 12 -9.63 0.57 27.56
C ARG A 12 -9.59 0.37 26.03
N ARG A 13 -9.96 1.35 25.20
CA ARG A 13 -9.78 1.29 23.76
C ARG A 13 -9.49 2.71 23.28
N ALA A 14 -8.24 2.96 22.91
CA ALA A 14 -7.91 4.13 22.10
C ALA A 14 -8.82 4.09 20.87
N GLN A 15 -9.68 5.08 20.73
CA GLN A 15 -10.53 5.25 19.56
C GLN A 15 -9.60 5.58 18.39
N ILE A 16 -9.18 4.55 17.66
CA ILE A 16 -8.45 4.69 16.41
C ILE A 16 -9.40 5.43 15.48
N CYS A 17 -8.98 6.56 14.91
CA CYS A 17 -9.78 7.28 13.93
C CYS A 17 -10.26 6.31 12.83
N ASP A 18 -11.57 6.11 12.69
CA ASP A 18 -12.20 5.19 11.71
C ASP A 18 -11.88 5.52 10.23
N TYR A 19 -11.10 6.58 9.98
CA TYR A 19 -10.66 7.01 8.65
C TYR A 19 -9.28 6.47 8.26
N TYR A 20 -8.55 5.83 9.18
CA TYR A 20 -7.19 5.34 8.93
C TYR A 20 -7.06 3.84 9.26
N HIS A 21 -6.66 3.05 8.27
CA HIS A 21 -6.26 1.66 8.43
C HIS A 21 -4.75 1.56 8.16
N TRP A 22 -3.99 0.87 9.02
CA TRP A 22 -2.59 0.62 8.71
C TRP A 22 -2.53 -0.11 7.35
N HIS A 23 -1.55 0.24 6.52
CA HIS A 23 -1.13 -0.54 5.36
C HIS A 23 0.41 -0.51 5.27
N ILE A 24 1.01 -1.51 4.62
CA ILE A 24 2.43 -1.51 4.28
C ILE A 24 2.52 -1.34 2.78
N GLU A 25 3.32 -0.39 2.32
CA GLU A 25 3.60 -0.15 0.91
C GLU A 25 4.98 -0.68 0.54
N ILE A 26 5.04 -1.47 -0.53
CA ILE A 26 6.30 -1.97 -1.09
C ILE A 26 6.44 -1.39 -2.49
N ILE A 27 7.46 -0.54 -2.68
CA ILE A 27 7.73 0.12 -3.96
C ILE A 27 9.02 -0.47 -4.55
N PRO A 28 8.93 -1.46 -5.45
CA PRO A 28 10.11 -2.05 -6.07
C PRO A 28 10.79 -1.03 -6.99
N ARG A 29 12.11 -0.91 -6.89
CA ARG A 29 12.91 -0.09 -7.81
C ARG A 29 13.15 -0.86 -9.10
N VAL A 30 12.21 -0.76 -10.04
CA VAL A 30 12.27 -1.45 -11.34
C VAL A 30 13.07 -0.64 -12.38
N THR A 31 13.11 0.69 -12.22
CA THR A 31 13.86 1.64 -13.05
C THR A 31 14.54 2.67 -12.16
N GLU A 32 15.58 3.32 -12.67
CA GLU A 32 16.16 4.49 -12.00
C GLU A 32 15.13 5.64 -11.99
N LEU A 33 14.99 6.29 -10.85
CA LEU A 33 14.17 7.50 -10.72
C LEU A 33 14.89 8.64 -11.42
N ALA A 34 14.18 9.39 -12.27
CA ALA A 34 14.74 10.53 -12.98
C ALA A 34 14.41 11.84 -12.25
N GLY A 35 14.86 12.96 -12.83
CA GLY A 35 14.66 14.29 -12.25
C GLY A 35 13.19 14.70 -12.09
N PHE A 36 12.28 14.11 -12.89
CA PHE A 36 10.85 14.39 -12.79
C PHE A 36 10.26 13.81 -11.49
N GLU A 37 10.54 12.53 -11.21
CA GLU A 37 10.04 11.84 -10.03
C GLU A 37 10.61 12.46 -8.75
N TYR A 38 11.92 12.75 -8.73
CA TYR A 38 12.54 13.44 -7.59
C TYR A 38 12.06 14.88 -7.41
N GLY A 39 11.81 15.60 -8.52
CA GLY A 39 11.42 17.01 -8.48
C GLY A 39 9.95 17.23 -8.11
N THR A 40 9.06 16.29 -8.43
CA THR A 40 7.61 16.47 -8.28
C THR A 40 6.98 15.55 -7.23
N GLY A 41 7.62 14.43 -6.88
CA GLY A 41 7.03 13.39 -6.04
C GLY A 41 5.94 12.58 -6.73
N PHE A 42 5.69 12.81 -8.04
CA PHE A 42 4.81 11.96 -8.84
C PHE A 42 5.58 10.79 -9.43
N TYR A 43 4.90 9.64 -9.49
CA TYR A 43 5.42 8.43 -10.10
C TYR A 43 4.65 8.11 -11.37
N VAL A 44 5.37 7.74 -12.42
CA VAL A 44 4.78 7.24 -13.66
C VAL A 44 4.81 5.72 -13.63
N ASN A 45 3.62 5.11 -13.64
CA ASN A 45 3.52 3.66 -13.74
C ASN A 45 3.39 3.25 -15.23
N SER A 46 4.36 2.48 -15.72
CA SER A 46 4.37 1.98 -17.09
C SER A 46 3.50 0.73 -17.31
N VAL A 47 3.03 0.10 -16.23
CA VAL A 47 2.20 -1.11 -16.27
C VAL A 47 0.86 -0.83 -15.62
N PHE A 48 -0.22 -1.09 -16.35
CA PHE A 48 -1.57 -0.99 -15.79
C PHE A 48 -1.74 -1.87 -14.54
N PRO A 49 -2.45 -1.39 -13.51
CA PRO A 49 -2.59 -2.09 -12.24
C PRO A 49 -3.24 -3.47 -12.40
N GLU A 50 -4.18 -3.64 -13.33
CA GLU A 50 -4.84 -4.92 -13.63
C GLU A 50 -3.83 -5.96 -14.12
N LYS A 51 -2.92 -5.53 -14.99
CA LYS A 51 -1.87 -6.38 -15.55
C LYS A 51 -0.83 -6.72 -14.47
N ALA A 52 -0.40 -5.74 -13.68
CA ALA A 52 0.56 -5.95 -12.60
C ALA A 52 0.02 -6.93 -11.54
N ALA A 53 -1.25 -6.77 -11.13
CA ALA A 53 -1.90 -7.65 -10.16
C ALA A 53 -2.04 -9.10 -10.69
N ALA A 54 -2.40 -9.27 -11.96
CA ALA A 54 -2.47 -10.60 -12.58
C ALA A 54 -1.09 -11.29 -12.60
N GLN A 55 -0.06 -10.58 -13.04
CA GLN A 55 1.31 -11.11 -13.05
C GLN A 55 1.79 -11.49 -11.65
N LEU A 56 1.55 -10.62 -10.65
CA LEU A 56 1.94 -10.90 -9.27
C LEU A 56 1.26 -12.16 -8.72
N ARG A 57 -0.05 -12.30 -8.94
CA ARG A 57 -0.81 -13.49 -8.52
C ARG A 57 -0.30 -14.77 -9.19
N ASP A 58 -0.03 -14.72 -10.48
CA ASP A 58 0.48 -15.88 -11.24
C ASP A 58 1.86 -16.31 -10.74
N HIS A 59 2.73 -15.34 -10.43
CA HIS A 59 4.05 -15.63 -9.85
C HIS A 59 3.96 -16.20 -8.43
N ILE A 60 3.12 -15.62 -7.58
CA ILE A 60 2.89 -16.14 -6.23
C ILE A 60 2.34 -17.57 -6.28
N SER A 61 1.35 -17.85 -7.14
CA SER A 61 0.76 -19.19 -7.29
C SER A 61 1.78 -20.25 -7.70
N LYS A 62 2.71 -19.91 -8.59
CA LYS A 62 3.81 -20.80 -8.97
C LYS A 62 4.77 -21.08 -7.82
N LEU A 63 5.08 -20.06 -7.01
CA LEU A 63 5.98 -20.18 -5.86
C LEU A 63 5.39 -21.03 -4.73
N ILE A 64 4.08 -20.95 -4.50
CA ILE A 64 3.39 -21.70 -3.44
C ILE A 64 2.92 -23.10 -3.86
N GLY A 65 3.30 -23.59 -5.04
CA GLY A 65 3.01 -24.97 -5.46
C GLY A 65 1.58 -25.24 -5.95
N GLY A 66 1.00 -24.33 -6.75
CA GLY A 66 -0.16 -24.65 -7.59
C GLY A 66 -1.52 -24.78 -6.89
N SER A 67 -1.61 -24.54 -5.59
CA SER A 67 -2.93 -24.36 -4.95
C SER A 67 -3.45 -22.97 -5.32
N PRO A 68 -4.62 -22.84 -5.97
CA PRO A 68 -5.20 -21.54 -6.25
C PRO A 68 -5.50 -20.85 -4.92
N LEU A 69 -5.06 -19.60 -4.78
CA LEU A 69 -5.43 -18.75 -3.64
C LEU A 69 -6.97 -18.63 -3.65
N ARG A 70 -7.61 -19.32 -2.71
CA ARG A 70 -9.05 -19.29 -2.47
C ARG A 70 -9.33 -18.36 -1.30
#